data_AF-A0A938V4Q3-F1
#
_entry.id   AF-A0A938V4Q3-F1
#
_cell.length_a   1.000
_cell.length_b   1.000
_cell.length_c   1.000
_cell.angle_alpha   90.00
_cell.angle_beta   90.00
_cell.angle_gamma   90.00
#
_symmetry.space_group_name_H-M   'P 1'
#
loop_
_entity.id
_entity.type
_entity.pdbx_description
1 polymer ?
#
loop_
_entity_poly.entity_id
_entity_poly.type
_entity_poly.pdbx_seq_one_letter_code
_entity_poly.pdbx_strand_id
1 'polypeptide(L)' 'HTTEFAVMYLPAEGLYAEVLRDPGLVEQIQREQRIMLAGPTTLAALLNALQVGFQAHVLKERSGC' A
#
# COMPACT_ATOMS: atom_id res chain seq x y z
N HIS A 1 17.07 6.64 -13.76
CA HIS A 1 15.80 7.26 -13.34
C HIS A 1 14.90 6.15 -12.85
N THR A 2 14.81 5.89 -11.55
CA THR A 2 14.10 4.71 -11.03
C THR A 2 13.21 5.09 -9.86
N THR A 3 11.94 4.71 -10.00
CA THR A 3 10.82 4.96 -9.10
C THR A 3 11.15 4.58 -7.65
N GLU A 4 10.91 5.49 -6.71
CA GLU A 4 11.27 5.29 -5.29
C GLU A 4 10.33 4.31 -4.57
N PHE A 5 9.09 4.16 -5.06
CA PHE A 5 8.07 3.27 -4.52
C PHE A 5 6.93 3.08 -5.53
N ALA A 6 6.37 1.88 -5.62
CA ALA A 6 5.18 1.60 -6.44
C ALA A 6 4.22 0.64 -5.74
N VAL A 7 2.94 0.70 -6.11
CA VAL A 7 1.91 -0.24 -5.66
C VAL A 7 1.51 -1.12 -6.82
N MET A 8 1.67 -2.44 -6.67
CA MET A 8 1.19 -3.43 -7.62
C MET A 8 -0.18 -3.94 -7.17
N TYR A 9 -1.20 -3.59 -7.95
CA TYR A 9 -2.56 -4.04 -7.70
C TYR A 9 -2.81 -5.44 -8.26
N LEU A 10 -3.31 -6.33 -7.42
CA LEU A 10 -3.75 -7.67 -7.79
C LEU A 10 -5.30 -7.68 -7.77
N PRO A 11 -5.99 -7.94 -8.89
CA PRO A 11 -7.43 -7.70 -9.03
C PRO A 11 -8.33 -8.65 -8.21
N ALA A 12 -7.78 -9.68 -7.58
CA ALA A 12 -8.53 -10.64 -6.78
C ALA A 12 -7.80 -11.00 -5.49
N GLU A 13 -8.54 -11.17 -4.40
CA GLU A 13 -7.96 -11.60 -3.12
C GLU A 13 -7.32 -12.98 -3.22
N GLY A 14 -7.89 -13.88 -4.03
CA GLY A 14 -7.29 -15.20 -4.29
C GLY A 14 -5.93 -15.09 -4.97
N LEU A 15 -5.75 -14.16 -5.91
CA LEU A 15 -4.47 -13.93 -6.57
C LEU A 15 -3.45 -13.29 -5.62
N TYR A 16 -3.88 -12.32 -4.81
CA TYR A 16 -3.05 -11.76 -3.75
C TYR A 16 -2.58 -12.84 -2.76
N ALA A 17 -3.50 -13.68 -2.29
CA ALA A 17 -3.18 -14.81 -1.42
C ALA A 17 -2.23 -15.79 -2.09
N GLU A 18 -2.42 -16.12 -3.38
CA GLU A 18 -1.54 -17.03 -4.10
C GLU A 18 -0.12 -16.49 -4.23
N VAL A 19 0.04 -15.20 -4.53
CA VAL A 19 1.37 -14.55 -4.57
C VAL A 19 2.04 -14.58 -3.19
N LEU A 20 1.28 -14.40 -2.10
CA LEU A 20 1.82 -14.49 -0.74
C LEU A 20 2.28 -15.90 -0.34
N ARG A 21 1.91 -16.95 -1.09
CA ARG A 21 2.36 -18.32 -0.82
C ARG A 21 3.79 -18.59 -1.27
N ASP A 22 4.40 -17.67 -2.02
CA ASP A 22 5.82 -17.68 -2.36
C ASP A 22 6.53 -16.50 -1.67
N PRO A 23 7.07 -16.70 -0.45
CA PRO A 23 7.78 -15.64 0.27
C PRO A 23 9.01 -15.12 -0.46
N GLY A 24 9.67 -15.95 -1.28
CA GLY A 24 10.87 -15.55 -2.03
C GLY A 24 10.54 -14.54 -3.12
N LEU A 25 9.47 -14.81 -3.88
CA LEU A 25 8.93 -13.86 -4.85
C LEU A 25 8.52 -12.53 -4.19
N VAL A 26 7.81 -12.61 -3.06
CA VAL A 26 7.35 -11.43 -2.32
C VAL A 26 8.53 -10.59 -1.82
N GLU A 27 9.54 -11.23 -1.25
CA GLU A 27 10.73 -10.55 -0.76
C GLU A 27 11.49 -9.85 -1.89
N GLN A 28 11.62 -10.53 -3.04
CA GLN A 28 12.26 -9.97 -4.22
C GLN A 28 11.53 -8.69 -4.71
N ILE A 29 10.20 -8.77 -4.84
CA ILE A 29 9.37 -7.64 -5.28
C ILE A 29 9.45 -6.47 -4.28
N GLN A 30 9.36 -6.75 -2.98
CA GLN A 30 9.37 -5.69 -1.96
C GLN A 30 10.74 -5.05 -1.76
N ARG A 31 11.82 -5.84 -1.73
CA ARG A 31 13.18 -5.34 -1.45
C ARG A 31 13.88 -4.81 -2.69
N GLU A 32 13.89 -5.58 -3.77
CA GLU A 32 14.68 -5.23 -4.96
C GLU A 32 13.96 -4.19 -5.81
N GLN A 33 12.63 -4.32 -5.95
CA GLN A 33 11.84 -3.42 -6.80
C GLN A 33 11.15 -2.29 -6.01
N ARG A 34 11.15 -2.35 -4.67
CA ARG A 34 10.47 -1.38 -3.79
C ARG A 34 8.97 -1.28 -4.11
N ILE A 35 8.36 -2.42 -4.45
CA ILE A 35 6.94 -2.53 -4.82
C ILE A 35 6.14 -3.11 -3.66
N MET A 36 5.07 -2.41 -3.25
CA MET A 36 4.06 -2.94 -2.35
C MET A 36 2.99 -3.70 -3.14
N LEU A 37 2.75 -4.96 -2.76
CA LEU A 37 1.63 -5.73 -3.28
C LEU A 37 0.33 -5.32 -2.57
N ALA A 38 -0.75 -5.13 -3.33
CA ALA A 38 -2.05 -4.81 -2.78
C ALA A 38 -3.16 -5.58 -3.48
N GLY A 39 -3.93 -6.38 -2.72
CA GLY A 39 -5.24 -6.87 -3.15
C GLY A 39 -6.34 -5.81 -3.01
N PRO A 40 -7.58 -6.09 -3.44
CA PRO A 40 -8.72 -5.16 -3.32
C PRO A 40 -8.92 -4.59 -1.91
N THR A 41 -8.86 -5.44 -0.89
CA THR A 41 -9.06 -5.10 0.52
C THR A 41 -7.87 -4.33 1.06
N THR A 42 -6.65 -4.75 0.74
CA THR A 42 -5.42 -4.04 1.13
C THR A 42 -5.38 -2.64 0.54
N LEU A 43 -5.75 -2.48 -0.74
CA LEU A 43 -5.82 -1.19 -1.39
C LEU A 43 -6.92 -0.30 -0.77
N ALA A 44 -8.11 -0.85 -0.50
CA ALA A 44 -9.16 -0.12 0.19
C ALA A 44 -8.73 0.33 1.60
N ALA A 45 -8.06 -0.54 2.35
CA ALA A 45 -7.52 -0.21 3.67
C ALA A 45 -6.43 0.87 3.58
N LEU A 46 -5.54 0.80 2.58
CA LEU A 46 -4.53 1.81 2.32
C LEU A 46 -5.17 3.18 2.03
N LEU A 47 -6.16 3.22 1.15
CA LEU A 47 -6.88 4.46 0.81
C LEU A 47 -7.61 5.03 2.03
N ASN A 48 -8.25 4.19 2.84
CA ASN A 48 -8.88 4.62 4.09
C ASN A 48 -7.86 5.20 5.08
N ALA A 49 -6.72 4.53 5.27
CA ALA A 49 -5.66 5.01 6.15
C ALA A 49 -5.07 6.34 5.66
N LEU A 50 -4.87 6.48 4.34
CA LEU A 50 -4.44 7.74 3.71
C LEU A 50 -5.46 8.84 3.97
N GLN A 51 -6.75 8.58 3.71
CA GLN A 51 -7.81 9.56 3.91
C GLN A 51 -7.85 10.07 5.37
N VAL A 52 -7.77 9.17 6.36
CA VAL A 52 -7.72 9.56 7.78
C VAL A 52 -6.45 10.35 8.10
N GLY A 53 -5.29 9.93 7.60
CA GLY A 53 -4.01 10.62 7.78
C GLY A 53 -4.01 12.05 7.22
N PHE A 54 -4.63 12.27 6.05
CA PHE A 54 -4.78 13.60 5.47
C PHE A 54 -5.79 14.49 6.22
N GLN A 55 -6.89 13.92 6.73
CA GLN A 55 -7.85 14.66 7.55
C GLN A 55 -7.22 15.15 8.87
N ALA A 56 -6.34 14.35 9.48
CA ALA A 56 -5.61 14.75 10.69
C ALA A 56 -4.68 15.95 10.46
N HIS A 57 -4.11 16.09 9.27
CA HIS A 57 -3.30 17.27 8.90
C HIS A 57 -4.13 18.55 8.82
N VAL A 58 -5.31 18.50 8.19
CA VAL A 58 -6.20 19.68 8.06
C VAL A 58 -6.78 20.12 9.41
N LEU A 59 -7.01 19.17 10.34
CA LEU A 59 -7.49 19.49 11.68
C LEU A 59 -6.44 20.21 12.54
N LYS A 60 -5.14 19.89 12.34
CA LYS A 60 -4.03 20.54 13.04
C LYS A 60 -3.90 22.04 12.74
N GLU A 61 -4.29 22.49 11.54
CA GLU A 61 -4.20 23.90 11.15
C GLU A 61 -5.32 24.77 11.73
N ARG A 62 -6.47 24.18 12.12
CA ARG A 62 -7.61 24.92 12.71
C ARG A 62 -7.61 24.93 14.24
N SER A 63 -6.73 24.16 14.85
CA SER A 63 -6.63 24.00 16.30
C SER A 63 -5.36 24.67 16.82
N GLY A 64 -5.07 25.89 16.34
CA GLY A 64 -4.10 26.77 16.98
C GLY A 64 -4.75 27.42 18.19
N CYS A 65 -4.57 26.81 19.36
CA CYS A 65 -4.65 27.45 20.67
C CYS A 65 -3.25 27.44 21.29
#